data_AF-A0A9Q5CM62-F1
#
_entry.id   AF-A0A9Q5CM62-F1
#
_cell.length_a   1.000
_cell.length_b   1.000
_cell.length_c   1.000
_cell.angle_alpha   90.00
_cell.angle_beta   90.00
_cell.angle_gamma   90.00
#
_symmetry.space_group_name_H-M   'P 1'
#
loop_
_entity.id
_entity.type
_entity.pdbx_description
1 polymer ?
#
loop_
_entity_poly.entity_id
_entity_poly.type
_entity_poly.pdbx_seq_one_letter_code
_entity_poly.pdbx_strand_id
1 'polypeptide(L)'
;MMRIIPVLIAAILGFGGAGYAQDAPLSTTLSPAERLNQLRQSPFRIAQAYDCRNVSCKKLSSCAEACYKLKVCGQKIRDRDRDGIPCENLCSQPCP
;
A
#
# COMPACT_ATOMS: atom_id res chain seq x y z
N MET A 1 25.49 32.13 -35.46
CA MET A 1 25.54 31.78 -36.89
C MET A 1 26.20 30.43 -37.05
N MET A 2 25.48 29.54 -37.73
CA MET A 2 25.79 28.14 -38.03
C MET A 2 27.00 28.01 -38.95
N ARG A 3 27.98 27.14 -38.63
CA ARG A 3 28.77 26.44 -39.67
C ARG A 3 28.93 24.97 -39.32
N ILE A 4 28.05 24.23 -39.97
CA ILE A 4 28.01 22.78 -40.14
C ILE A 4 29.23 22.40 -41.00
N ILE A 5 30.05 21.45 -40.55
CA ILE A 5 30.91 20.66 -41.43
C ILE A 5 30.40 19.22 -41.31
N PRO A 6 29.73 18.69 -42.34
CA PRO A 6 29.13 17.37 -42.28
C PRO A 6 30.08 16.30 -42.86
N VAL A 7 29.84 15.08 -42.38
CA VAL A 7 30.18 13.77 -42.96
C VAL A 7 31.65 13.33 -42.84
N LEU A 8 31.91 12.32 -42.00
CA LEU A 8 32.14 10.94 -42.47
C LEU A 8 32.44 10.00 -41.29
N ILE A 9 31.51 9.03 -41.12
CA ILE A 9 31.75 7.65 -40.65
C ILE A 9 32.02 7.46 -39.15
N ALA A 10 30.97 7.07 -38.42
CA ALA A 10 31.03 5.95 -37.48
C ALA A 10 29.58 5.54 -37.13
N ALA A 11 28.98 4.77 -38.02
CA ALA A 11 27.77 4.04 -37.68
C ALA A 11 28.14 2.96 -36.65
N ILE A 12 27.42 2.95 -35.51
CA ILE A 12 27.02 1.80 -34.66
C ILE A 12 28.14 0.83 -34.23
N LEU A 13 28.42 0.66 -32.94
CA LEU A 13 27.61 -0.14 -32.02
C LEU A 13 27.97 0.21 -30.56
N GLY A 14 26.96 0.44 -29.71
CA GLY A 14 27.17 0.49 -28.25
C GLY A 14 26.21 1.39 -27.48
N PHE A 15 24.91 1.08 -27.49
CA PHE A 15 23.97 1.56 -26.47
C PHE A 15 24.31 0.91 -25.12
N GLY A 16 24.32 1.67 -24.03
CA GLY A 16 24.43 1.08 -22.69
C GLY A 16 24.59 2.09 -21.56
N GLY A 17 23.50 2.76 -21.18
CA GLY A 17 23.39 3.35 -19.85
C GLY A 17 23.06 2.27 -18.81
N ALA A 18 23.69 2.35 -17.64
CA ALA A 18 23.28 1.75 -16.37
C ALA A 18 24.22 2.37 -15.31
N GLY A 19 23.81 2.80 -14.13
CA GLY A 19 22.65 2.47 -13.34
C GLY A 19 23.10 2.66 -11.89
N TYR A 20 22.52 3.64 -11.23
CA TYR A 20 22.39 3.79 -9.78
C TYR A 20 22.46 2.45 -9.01
N ALA A 21 23.25 2.42 -7.93
CA ALA A 21 23.29 1.30 -7.01
C ALA A 21 21.90 1.11 -6.39
N GLN A 22 21.28 -0.03 -6.68
CA GLN A 22 20.07 -0.52 -6.03
C GLN A 22 20.44 -1.65 -5.08
N ASP A 23 19.72 -1.68 -3.96
CA ASP A 23 19.85 -2.56 -2.81
C ASP A 23 20.04 -4.06 -3.15
N ALA A 24 20.73 -4.76 -2.26
CA ALA A 24 21.08 -6.18 -2.34
C ALA A 24 19.88 -7.09 -2.70
N PRO A 25 20.04 -8.06 -3.63
CA PRO A 25 19.00 -9.04 -3.90
C PRO A 25 18.93 -10.08 -2.78
N LEU A 26 17.83 -10.01 -2.04
CA LEU A 26 16.89 -11.12 -1.84
C LEU A 26 17.49 -12.51 -1.55
N SER A 27 17.58 -12.81 -0.25
CA SER A 27 17.25 -14.08 0.42
C SER A 27 17.23 -15.35 -0.45
N THR A 28 18.40 -15.90 -0.80
CA THR A 28 18.49 -17.19 -1.50
C THR A 28 18.94 -18.37 -0.61
N THR A 29 19.14 -18.14 0.70
CA THR A 29 19.57 -19.19 1.65
C THR A 29 18.57 -19.49 2.77
N LEU A 30 17.26 -19.28 2.54
CA LEU A 30 16.25 -19.68 3.53
C LEU A 30 16.00 -21.19 3.44
N SER A 31 16.03 -21.85 4.59
CA SER A 31 15.67 -23.26 4.73
C SER A 31 14.22 -23.50 4.28
N PRO A 32 13.85 -24.75 3.92
CA PRO A 32 12.45 -25.09 3.64
C PRO A 32 11.49 -24.71 4.77
N ALA A 33 11.97 -24.73 6.02
CA ALA A 33 11.22 -24.33 7.20
C ALA A 33 10.98 -22.81 7.28
N GLU A 34 11.98 -21.98 6.97
CA GLU A 34 11.83 -20.51 6.94
C GLU A 34 10.93 -20.05 5.79
N ARG A 35 10.96 -20.73 4.64
CA ARG A 35 10.01 -20.47 3.55
C ARG A 35 8.56 -20.73 3.98
N LEU A 36 8.30 -21.82 4.70
CA LEU A 36 6.96 -22.08 5.24
C LEU A 36 6.55 -21.02 6.26
N ASN A 37 7.48 -20.59 7.12
CA ASN A 37 7.22 -19.55 8.09
C ASN A 37 6.92 -18.20 7.41
N GLN A 38 7.63 -17.88 6.33
CA GLN A 38 7.41 -16.68 5.53
C GLN A 38 6.11 -16.73 4.72
N LEU A 39 5.64 -17.91 4.29
CA LEU A 39 4.32 -18.08 3.70
C LEU A 39 3.21 -17.91 4.75
N ARG A 40 3.40 -18.42 5.97
CA ARG A 40 2.48 -18.19 7.10
C ARG A 40 2.46 -16.73 7.55
N GLN A 41 3.58 -16.04 7.42
CA GLN A 41 3.76 -14.62 7.71
C GLN A 41 3.53 -13.74 6.48
N SER A 42 3.22 -14.35 5.32
CA SER A 42 2.97 -13.59 4.12
C SER A 42 1.73 -12.75 4.37
N PRO A 43 1.78 -11.45 4.05
CA PRO A 43 0.66 -10.55 4.27
C PRO A 43 -0.36 -10.78 3.16
N PHE A 44 -0.75 -12.03 2.90
CA PHE A 44 -2.03 -12.33 2.25
C PHE A 44 -3.09 -11.79 3.20
N ARG A 45 -3.24 -10.47 3.14
CA ARG A 45 -4.18 -9.65 3.86
C ARG A 45 -5.49 -10.25 3.43
N ILE A 46 -6.15 -10.97 4.34
CA ILE A 46 -7.54 -11.31 4.16
C ILE A 46 -8.21 -9.97 3.85
N ALA A 47 -8.63 -9.79 2.60
CA ALA A 47 -9.33 -8.59 2.19
C ALA A 47 -10.67 -8.67 2.93
N GLN A 48 -10.73 -8.05 4.12
CA GLN A 48 -11.93 -7.98 4.90
C GLN A 48 -12.92 -7.13 4.10
N ALA A 49 -13.92 -7.79 3.51
CA ALA A 49 -15.01 -7.12 2.83
C ALA A 49 -15.96 -6.59 3.90
N TYR A 50 -15.86 -5.30 4.19
CA TYR A 50 -16.78 -4.62 5.10
C TYR A 50 -18.10 -4.30 4.39
N ASP A 51 -19.22 -4.45 5.09
CA ASP A 51 -20.54 -4.11 4.58
C ASP A 51 -21.02 -2.72 5.05
N CYS A 52 -22.07 -2.18 4.41
CA CYS A 52 -22.68 -0.91 4.80
C CYS A 52 -23.91 -1.05 5.71
N ARG A 53 -24.10 -2.19 6.39
CA ARG A 53 -25.19 -2.32 7.38
C ARG A 53 -24.98 -1.32 8.51
N ASN A 54 -26.08 -0.72 8.95
CA ASN A 54 -26.07 0.21 10.06
C ASN A 54 -26.13 -0.57 11.38
N VAL A 55 -24.99 -0.67 12.06
CA VAL A 55 -24.83 -1.36 13.35
C VAL A 55 -24.19 -0.42 14.35
N SER A 56 -24.53 -0.52 15.64
CA SER A 56 -23.91 0.36 16.63
C SER A 56 -22.39 0.12 16.75
N CYS A 57 -21.64 1.12 17.20
CA CYS A 57 -20.20 0.99 17.44
C CYS A 57 -19.84 -0.18 18.36
N LYS A 58 -20.74 -0.58 19.28
CA LYS A 58 -20.55 -1.74 20.17
C LYS A 58 -20.58 -3.09 19.45
N LYS A 59 -21.13 -3.15 18.24
CA LYS A 59 -21.20 -4.37 17.40
C LYS A 59 -20.08 -4.45 16.37
N LEU A 60 -19.33 -3.37 16.18
CA LEU A 60 -18.19 -3.35 15.28
C LEU A 60 -17.00 -4.04 15.95
N SER A 61 -16.20 -4.71 15.13
CA SER A 61 -15.10 -5.54 15.60
C SER A 61 -13.73 -4.85 15.47
N SER A 62 -13.65 -3.79 14.66
CA SER A 62 -12.38 -3.14 14.36
C SER A 62 -12.54 -1.67 13.96
N CYS A 63 -11.49 -0.88 14.21
CA CYS A 63 -11.42 0.50 13.73
C CYS A 63 -11.48 0.58 12.19
N ALA A 64 -10.87 -0.36 11.47
CA ALA A 64 -10.92 -0.41 10.01
C ALA A 64 -12.36 -0.56 9.47
N GLU A 65 -13.20 -1.37 10.13
CA GLU A 65 -14.62 -1.49 9.78
C GLU A 65 -15.39 -0.18 10.08
N ALA A 66 -15.11 0.47 11.21
CA ALA A 66 -15.71 1.75 11.56
C ALA A 66 -15.35 2.84 10.55
N CYS A 67 -14.07 2.90 10.16
CA CYS A 67 -13.58 3.80 9.12
C CYS A 67 -14.21 3.54 7.77
N TYR A 68 -14.36 2.28 7.37
CA TYR A 68 -15.06 1.92 6.14
C TYR A 68 -16.51 2.42 6.17
N LYS A 69 -17.23 2.20 7.28
CA LYS A 69 -18.62 2.65 7.40
C LYS A 69 -18.74 4.18 7.40
N LEU A 70 -17.78 4.91 7.97
CA LEU A 70 -17.75 6.37 7.90
C LEU A 70 -17.43 6.88 6.49
N LYS A 71 -16.28 6.48 5.93
CA LYS A 71 -15.74 7.02 4.67
C LYS A 71 -16.40 6.45 3.43
N VAL A 72 -16.61 5.13 3.37
CA VAL A 72 -17.13 4.44 2.18
C VAL A 72 -18.65 4.43 2.19
N CYS A 73 -19.27 4.12 3.33
CA CYS A 73 -20.73 4.05 3.44
C CYS A 73 -21.39 5.39 3.80
N GLY A 74 -20.61 6.44 4.11
CA GLY A 74 -21.12 7.77 4.43
C GLY A 74 -21.85 7.88 5.78
N GLN A 75 -21.64 6.93 6.70
CA GLN A 75 -22.37 6.88 7.97
C GLN A 75 -21.77 7.85 8.99
N LYS A 76 -22.08 9.14 8.83
CA LYS A 76 -21.61 10.22 9.72
C LYS A 76 -21.96 10.00 11.20
N ILE A 77 -22.98 9.20 11.50
CA ILE A 77 -23.32 8.83 12.88
C ILE A 77 -22.18 8.12 13.64
N ARG A 78 -21.16 7.60 12.92
CA ARG A 78 -19.98 6.99 13.54
C ARG A 78 -19.03 8.02 14.14
N ASP A 79 -19.04 9.23 13.63
CA ASP A 79 -18.21 10.37 14.05
C ASP A 79 -19.14 11.56 14.34
N ARG A 80 -19.69 11.56 15.56
CA ARG A 80 -20.81 12.44 15.93
C ARG A 80 -20.36 13.88 16.15
N ASP A 81 -19.16 14.04 16.68
CA ASP A 81 -18.47 15.29 16.98
C ASP A 81 -17.63 15.82 15.81
N ARG A 82 -17.43 15.00 14.76
CA ARG A 82 -16.83 15.37 13.47
C ARG A 82 -15.34 15.70 13.57
N ASP A 83 -14.65 14.98 14.44
CA ASP A 83 -13.20 15.08 14.61
C ASP A 83 -12.42 14.15 13.65
N GLY A 84 -13.14 13.28 12.93
CA GLY A 84 -12.59 12.31 12.00
C GLY A 84 -12.28 10.95 12.63
N ILE A 85 -12.57 10.75 13.92
CA ILE A 85 -12.36 9.52 14.68
C ILE A 85 -13.70 8.80 14.86
N PRO A 86 -14.04 7.80 14.02
CA PRO A 86 -15.29 7.08 14.19
C PRO A 86 -15.21 6.12 15.37
N CYS A 87 -16.28 6.04 16.16
CA CYS A 87 -16.43 5.05 17.22
C CYS A 87 -15.19 4.98 18.13
N GLU A 88 -14.95 6.00 18.95
CA GLU A 88 -13.77 6.16 19.83
C GLU A 88 -13.48 4.96 20.76
N ASN A 89 -14.47 4.09 21.01
CA ASN A 89 -14.26 2.82 21.72
C ASN A 89 -13.39 1.81 20.95
N LEU A 90 -13.20 2.01 19.64
CA LEU A 90 -12.41 1.15 18.74
C LEU A 90 -11.25 1.90 18.09
N CYS A 91 -11.44 3.18 17.78
CA CYS A 91 -10.44 4.03 17.13
C CYS A 91 -9.88 5.04 18.13
N SER A 92 -8.56 5.23 18.12
CA SER A 92 -7.88 6.28 18.90
C SER A 92 -7.27 7.37 18.01
N GLN A 93 -7.50 7.30 16.70
CA GLN A 93 -6.94 8.22 15.71
C GLN A 93 -7.89 8.36 14.51
N PRO A 94 -7.77 9.44 13.72
CA PRO A 94 -8.59 9.65 12.54
C PRO A 94 -8.38 8.57 11.49
N CYS A 95 -9.40 8.32 10.67
CA CYS A 95 -9.30 7.33 9.61
C CYS A 95 -8.27 7.72 8.54
N PRO A 96 -7.41 6.77 8.09
CA PRO A 96 -6.49 6.98 6.97
C PRO A 96 -7.23 7.29 5.68
#